data_AF-A0A7J5EBA4-F1
#
_entry.id   AF-A0A7J5EBA4-F1
#
_cell.length_a   1.000
_cell.length_b   1.000
_cell.length_c   1.000
_cell.angle_alpha   90.00
_cell.angle_beta   90.00
_cell.angle_gamma   90.00
#
_symmetry.space_group_name_H-M   'P 1'
#
loop_
_entity.id
_entity.type
_entity.pdbx_description
1 polymer ?
#
loop_
_entity_poly.entity_id
_entity_poly.type
_entity_poly.pdbx_seq_one_letter_code
_entity_poly.pdbx_strand_id
1 'polypeptide(L)'
;MYSRDDWITDERANVTLPPVSALVINRNRMIINLIPNKSTGEYLGYTISPSTPFTKVKMNAKVTGFKTSPRISANINSDGININVSGGLRKSSRSKSYSIFIEDPPLFAAYLLYGKLKNKGIEISGSAEKGKAPAEVSEINYSSLPILKVMSDINKNSDNFLAECLFKTVGAFYSGEQGNSFYATQAVLTYVDEKGINDVGTSVVDGSGISRFNEITTASIVGLLEQIYIDENLYNDYYNTLAIMGEDGTLDDRLRRTGAESNFHGKTGTLRGVTALSGYLTTSGGEDLIISIIMEFKEKGSGYHKDIEDKIVLHLFENF
;
A
#
# COMPACT_ATOMS: atom_id res chain seq x y z
N MET A 1 13.92 8.21 6.29
CA MET A 1 13.52 7.83 4.93
C MET A 1 13.93 6.40 4.79
N TYR A 2 13.03 5.54 4.33
CA TYR A 2 13.29 4.11 4.28
C TYR A 2 12.95 3.61 2.88
N SER A 3 13.94 3.07 2.20
CA SER A 3 13.79 2.42 0.91
C SER A 3 13.51 0.93 1.13
N ARG A 4 12.84 0.29 0.16
CA ARG A 4 12.60 -1.17 0.22
C ARG A 4 13.92 -1.96 0.30
N ASP A 5 14.97 -1.42 -0.31
CA ASP A 5 16.29 -2.04 -0.39
C ASP A 5 17.02 -2.03 0.96
N ASP A 6 16.50 -1.32 1.96
CA ASP A 6 17.07 -1.37 3.31
C ASP A 6 16.68 -2.68 4.04
N TRP A 7 15.55 -3.34 3.67
CA TRP A 7 14.93 -4.40 4.49
C TRP A 7 14.44 -5.66 3.76
N ILE A 8 14.26 -5.64 2.44
CA ILE A 8 13.78 -6.78 1.63
C ILE A 8 14.79 -7.09 0.53
N THR A 9 16.06 -7.26 0.90
CA THR A 9 17.17 -7.49 -0.04
C THR A 9 17.21 -8.92 -0.58
N ASP A 10 16.59 -9.90 0.09
CA ASP A 10 16.85 -11.32 -0.21
C ASP A 10 15.62 -12.15 -0.63
N GLU A 11 14.43 -11.55 -0.71
CA GLU A 11 13.20 -12.35 -0.78
C GLU A 11 12.58 -12.52 -2.17
N ARG A 12 13.20 -11.93 -3.21
CA ARG A 12 12.64 -11.88 -4.58
C ARG A 12 11.15 -11.43 -4.60
N ALA A 13 10.73 -10.59 -3.66
CA ALA A 13 9.39 -10.03 -3.67
C ALA A 13 9.23 -9.15 -4.93
N ASN A 14 8.26 -9.43 -5.79
CA ASN A 14 8.08 -8.74 -7.08
C ASN A 14 7.33 -7.40 -6.98
N VAL A 15 7.23 -6.80 -5.79
CA VAL A 15 6.43 -5.58 -5.55
C VAL A 15 7.32 -4.38 -5.21
N THR A 16 7.62 -3.52 -6.18
CA THR A 16 8.32 -2.26 -5.90
C THR A 16 7.38 -1.29 -5.18
N LEU A 17 7.74 -0.88 -3.97
CA LEU A 17 7.03 0.14 -3.20
C LEU A 17 7.76 1.49 -3.28
N PRO A 18 7.04 2.63 -3.20
CA PRO A 18 7.67 3.92 -3.00
C PRO A 18 8.38 3.98 -1.64
N PRO A 19 9.41 4.83 -1.49
CA PRO A 19 10.02 5.10 -0.18
C PRO A 19 8.97 5.58 0.82
N VAL A 20 9.10 5.12 2.07
CA VAL A 20 8.20 5.51 3.17
C VAL A 20 8.84 6.61 4.01
N SER A 21 8.04 7.60 4.37
CA SER A 21 8.43 8.84 5.07
C SER A 21 7.27 9.37 5.92
N ALA A 22 7.57 10.27 6.85
CA ALA A 22 6.53 10.99 7.60
C ALA A 22 5.77 12.01 6.72
N LEU A 23 6.45 12.57 5.70
CA LEU A 23 5.82 13.44 4.71
C LEU A 23 5.53 12.63 3.46
N VAL A 24 4.25 12.37 3.19
CA VAL A 24 3.79 11.61 2.03
C VAL A 24 2.86 12.45 1.18
N ILE A 25 3.20 12.61 -0.10
CA ILE A 25 2.29 13.17 -1.10
C ILE A 25 2.18 12.20 -2.26
N ASN A 26 0.94 11.82 -2.61
CA ASN A 26 0.64 10.91 -3.72
C ASN A 26 1.47 9.62 -3.67
N ARG A 27 1.63 9.03 -2.47
CA ARG A 27 2.46 7.83 -2.24
C ARG A 27 3.91 8.02 -2.68
N ASN A 28 4.45 9.23 -2.50
CA ASN A 28 5.82 9.60 -2.88
C ASN A 28 6.14 9.27 -4.34
N ARG A 29 5.13 9.47 -5.19
CA ARG A 29 5.15 9.09 -6.59
C ARG A 29 4.67 10.22 -7.49
N MET A 30 5.23 10.26 -8.69
CA MET A 30 4.64 10.89 -9.87
C MET A 30 4.16 9.84 -10.88
N ILE A 31 3.11 10.15 -11.63
CA ILE A 31 2.65 9.34 -12.76
C ILE A 31 2.97 10.10 -14.03
N ILE A 32 3.75 9.49 -14.92
CA ILE A 32 3.97 9.99 -16.28
C ILE A 32 3.16 9.13 -17.26
N ASN A 33 2.31 9.77 -18.06
CA ASN A 33 1.58 9.12 -19.14
C ASN A 33 2.27 9.43 -20.47
N LEU A 34 2.78 8.41 -21.15
CA LEU A 34 3.49 8.52 -22.42
C LEU A 34 2.56 8.24 -23.60
N ILE A 35 2.55 9.14 -24.58
CA ILE A 35 1.54 9.21 -25.64
C ILE A 35 2.23 9.12 -27.02
N PRO A 36 1.99 8.05 -27.81
CA PRO A 36 2.55 7.92 -29.16
C PRO A 36 1.71 8.68 -30.22
N ASN A 37 1.33 9.93 -29.94
CA ASN A 37 0.44 10.72 -30.82
C ASN A 37 1.15 11.41 -32.00
N LYS A 38 2.49 11.45 -32.02
CA LYS A 38 3.30 12.09 -33.09
C LYS A 38 3.77 11.12 -34.18
N SER A 39 4.44 11.62 -35.22
CA SER A 39 4.96 10.80 -36.32
C SER A 39 6.10 9.89 -35.86
N THR A 40 6.31 8.76 -36.55
CA THR A 40 7.44 7.86 -36.26
C THR A 40 8.77 8.62 -36.37
N GLY A 41 9.64 8.45 -35.38
CA GLY A 41 10.92 9.16 -35.28
C GLY A 41 10.87 10.43 -34.40
N GLU A 42 9.69 10.98 -34.15
CA GLU A 42 9.49 12.11 -33.23
C GLU A 42 9.47 11.65 -31.77
N TYR A 43 9.75 12.57 -30.85
CA TYR A 43 9.65 12.31 -29.41
C TYR A 43 8.21 12.06 -28.96
N LEU A 44 8.03 11.19 -27.96
CA LEU A 44 6.72 10.92 -27.36
C LEU A 44 6.12 12.21 -26.76
N GLY A 45 4.80 12.35 -26.87
CA GLY A 45 4.05 13.28 -26.01
C GLY A 45 3.97 12.72 -24.58
N TYR A 46 3.75 13.59 -23.60
CA TYR A 46 3.57 13.15 -22.22
C TYR A 46 2.66 14.08 -21.41
N THR A 47 2.06 13.54 -20.37
CA THR A 47 1.52 14.31 -19.23
C THR A 47 2.13 13.78 -17.93
N ILE A 48 2.18 14.63 -16.90
CA ILE A 48 2.72 14.25 -15.59
C ILE A 48 1.85 14.77 -14.45
N SER A 49 1.64 13.94 -13.43
CA SER A 49 0.85 14.27 -12.24
C SER A 49 1.50 13.71 -10.96
N PRO A 50 1.57 14.48 -9.85
CA PRO A 50 1.25 15.91 -9.78
C PRO A 50 2.21 16.75 -10.63
N SER A 51 1.72 17.84 -11.23
CA SER A 51 2.57 18.77 -11.98
C SER A 51 3.11 19.87 -11.07
N THR A 52 4.35 20.27 -11.30
CA THR A 52 5.00 21.40 -10.62
C THR A 52 6.00 22.04 -11.60
N PRO A 53 6.18 23.38 -11.58
CA PRO A 53 7.18 24.05 -12.42
C PRO A 53 8.62 23.60 -12.13
N PHE A 54 8.84 22.90 -11.02
CA PHE A 54 10.14 22.37 -10.62
C PHE A 54 10.44 20.97 -11.21
N THR A 55 9.55 20.43 -12.05
CA THR A 55 9.80 19.17 -12.75
C THR A 55 10.38 19.41 -14.14
N LYS A 56 11.54 18.83 -14.41
CA LYS A 56 12.24 18.88 -15.70
C LYS A 56 12.22 17.48 -16.34
N VAL A 57 11.54 17.34 -17.48
CA VAL A 57 11.49 16.07 -18.22
C VAL A 57 12.41 16.15 -19.45
N LYS A 58 13.47 15.35 -19.45
CA LYS A 58 14.32 15.11 -20.62
C LYS A 58 13.75 13.95 -21.44
N MET A 59 12.99 14.29 -22.48
CA MET A 59 12.35 13.31 -23.36
C MET A 59 13.27 12.92 -24.52
N ASN A 60 13.86 11.73 -24.43
CA ASN A 60 14.60 11.09 -25.52
C ASN A 60 13.83 9.89 -26.14
N ALA A 61 12.71 9.49 -25.53
CA ALA A 61 11.91 8.38 -26.04
C ALA A 61 11.10 8.80 -27.28
N LYS A 62 11.04 7.91 -28.27
CA LYS A 62 10.45 8.20 -29.58
C LYS A 62 9.22 7.37 -29.89
N VAL A 63 8.40 7.87 -30.81
CA VAL A 63 7.40 7.07 -31.51
C VAL A 63 8.13 6.15 -32.49
N THR A 64 7.86 4.85 -32.43
CA THR A 64 8.52 3.83 -33.25
C THR A 64 7.54 3.09 -34.17
N GLY A 65 8.05 2.48 -35.24
CA GLY A 65 7.27 1.55 -36.08
C GLY A 65 7.16 0.14 -35.48
N PHE A 66 8.09 -0.22 -34.58
CA PHE A 66 8.21 -1.54 -33.94
C PHE A 66 7.96 -1.47 -32.44
N LYS A 67 7.70 -2.63 -31.82
CA LYS A 67 7.48 -2.74 -30.36
C LYS A 67 8.78 -2.48 -29.61
N THR A 68 8.76 -1.50 -28.72
CA THR A 68 9.81 -1.17 -27.75
C THR A 68 9.15 -0.71 -26.45
N SER A 69 9.93 -0.65 -25.38
CA SER A 69 9.50 -0.22 -24.06
C SER A 69 10.26 1.05 -23.65
N PRO A 70 9.57 2.05 -23.10
CA PRO A 70 10.22 3.18 -22.45
C PRO A 70 11.05 2.73 -21.24
N ARG A 71 12.13 3.46 -20.98
CA ARG A 71 12.88 3.41 -19.72
C ARG A 71 12.81 4.78 -19.08
N ILE A 72 12.50 4.81 -17.79
CA ILE A 72 12.31 6.05 -17.03
C ILE A 72 13.23 5.99 -15.82
N SER A 73 14.00 7.06 -15.61
CA SER A 73 14.70 7.30 -14.36
C SER A 73 14.36 8.69 -13.84
N ALA A 74 14.41 8.87 -12.53
CA ALA A 74 14.19 10.15 -11.90
C ALA A 74 15.18 10.35 -10.76
N ASN A 75 15.58 11.60 -10.57
CA ASN A 75 16.36 12.04 -9.42
C ASN A 75 15.83 13.38 -8.94
N ILE A 76 15.96 13.63 -7.65
CA ILE A 76 15.55 14.88 -7.01
C ILE A 76 16.75 15.50 -6.29
N ASN A 77 16.94 16.79 -6.46
CA ASN A 77 18.03 17.56 -5.86
C ASN A 77 17.60 19.03 -5.70
N SER A 78 18.54 19.91 -5.35
CA SER A 78 18.30 21.36 -5.16
C SER A 78 17.79 22.09 -6.41
N ASP A 79 17.92 21.50 -7.60
CA ASP A 79 17.49 22.11 -8.87
C ASP A 79 16.09 21.63 -9.32
N GLY A 80 15.44 20.81 -8.50
CA GLY A 80 14.11 20.26 -8.75
C GLY A 80 14.07 18.75 -8.98
N ILE A 81 13.02 18.31 -9.66
CA ILE A 81 12.75 16.91 -9.97
C ILE A 81 13.12 16.66 -11.43
N ASN A 82 14.16 15.88 -11.67
CA ASN A 82 14.68 15.61 -13.01
C ASN A 82 14.25 14.21 -13.44
N ILE A 83 13.58 14.11 -14.59
CA ILE A 83 13.07 12.85 -15.13
C ILE A 83 13.66 12.63 -16.52
N ASN A 84 14.31 11.49 -16.71
CA ASN A 84 14.83 11.08 -18.01
C ASN A 84 13.97 9.97 -18.59
N VAL A 85 13.50 10.15 -19.82
CA VAL A 85 12.70 9.14 -20.52
C VAL A 85 13.41 8.76 -21.81
N SER A 86 13.67 7.47 -22.01
CA SER A 86 14.34 6.93 -23.21
C SER A 86 13.60 5.70 -23.76
N GLY A 87 14.04 5.16 -24.89
CA GLY A 87 13.37 4.06 -25.58
C GLY A 87 12.26 4.56 -26.49
N GLY A 88 11.05 3.99 -26.40
CA GLY A 88 9.94 4.44 -27.23
C GLY A 88 8.65 3.66 -27.06
N LEU A 89 7.63 4.04 -27.82
CA LEU A 89 6.37 3.31 -27.96
C LEU A 89 6.01 3.20 -29.45
N ARG A 90 5.50 2.03 -29.85
CA ARG A 90 5.01 1.82 -31.22
C ARG A 90 3.85 2.78 -31.48
N LYS A 91 3.78 3.40 -32.66
CA LYS A 91 2.72 4.34 -33.07
C LYS A 91 1.30 3.83 -32.81
N SER A 92 1.06 2.54 -33.07
CA SER A 92 -0.23 1.88 -32.87
C SER A 92 -0.51 1.47 -31.42
N SER A 93 0.39 1.75 -30.47
CA SER A 93 0.19 1.44 -29.05
C SER A 93 -0.79 2.44 -28.44
N ARG A 94 -1.57 1.99 -27.46
CA ARG A 94 -2.25 2.90 -26.54
C ARG A 94 -1.22 3.67 -25.71
N SER A 95 -1.62 4.84 -25.20
CA SER A 95 -0.84 5.56 -24.19
C SER A 95 -0.59 4.67 -22.98
N LYS A 96 0.56 4.86 -22.32
CA LYS A 96 0.97 4.06 -21.18
C LYS A 96 1.38 4.94 -20.01
N SER A 97 0.82 4.63 -18.84
CA SER A 97 1.17 5.28 -17.58
C SER A 97 2.28 4.52 -16.86
N TYR A 98 3.21 5.27 -16.29
CA TYR A 98 4.32 4.75 -15.52
C TYR A 98 4.41 5.46 -14.16
N SER A 99 4.66 4.67 -13.12
CA SER A 99 4.95 5.17 -11.78
C SER A 99 6.41 5.58 -11.68
N ILE A 100 6.67 6.76 -11.15
CA ILE A 100 8.00 7.27 -10.81
C ILE A 100 8.03 7.46 -9.31
N PHE A 101 8.71 6.57 -8.59
CA PHE A 101 8.93 6.73 -7.15
C PHE A 101 10.05 7.73 -6.91
N ILE A 102 9.82 8.66 -5.98
CA ILE A 102 10.75 9.75 -5.69
C ILE A 102 11.54 9.39 -4.44
N GLU A 103 12.87 9.35 -4.59
CA GLU A 103 13.79 8.91 -3.56
C GLU A 103 13.82 9.85 -2.34
N ASP A 104 13.56 11.15 -2.51
CA ASP A 104 13.51 12.11 -1.39
C ASP A 104 12.10 12.69 -1.16
N PRO A 105 11.21 11.97 -0.43
CA PRO A 105 9.85 12.44 -0.19
C PRO A 105 9.71 13.80 0.52
N PRO A 106 10.50 14.13 1.57
CA PRO A 106 10.44 15.46 2.18
C PRO A 106 10.73 16.58 1.17
N LEU A 107 11.80 16.43 0.38
CA LEU A 107 12.13 17.43 -0.64
C LEU A 107 11.10 17.47 -1.77
N PHE A 108 10.53 16.31 -2.14
CA PHE A 108 9.43 16.22 -3.09
C PHE A 108 8.20 17.01 -2.61
N ALA A 109 7.82 16.84 -1.34
CA ALA A 109 6.72 17.57 -0.74
C ALA A 109 6.98 19.08 -0.75
N ALA A 110 8.21 19.51 -0.43
CA ALA A 110 8.60 20.92 -0.49
C ALA A 110 8.46 21.52 -1.90
N TYR A 111 8.90 20.83 -2.96
CA TYR A 111 8.73 21.30 -4.35
C TYR A 111 7.28 21.32 -4.82
N LEU A 112 6.45 20.38 -4.37
CA LEU A 112 5.02 20.40 -4.69
C LEU A 112 4.32 21.56 -4.00
N LEU A 113 4.63 21.82 -2.73
CA LEU A 113 4.08 22.96 -2.00
C LEU A 113 4.54 24.28 -2.63
N TYR A 114 5.84 24.42 -2.92
CA TYR A 114 6.38 25.60 -3.60
C TYR A 114 5.68 25.82 -4.94
N GLY A 115 5.53 24.77 -5.76
CA GLY A 115 4.80 24.86 -7.02
C GLY A 115 3.36 25.38 -6.85
N LYS A 116 2.64 24.89 -5.82
CA LYS A 116 1.28 25.35 -5.52
C LYS A 116 1.23 26.81 -5.07
N LEU A 117 2.14 27.24 -4.19
CA LEU A 117 2.21 28.62 -3.71
C LEU A 117 2.50 29.60 -4.85
N LYS A 118 3.48 29.27 -5.71
CA LYS A 118 3.82 30.07 -6.89
C LYS A 118 2.65 30.19 -7.86
N ASN A 119 1.93 29.08 -8.12
CA ASN A 119 0.74 29.09 -8.98
C ASN A 119 -0.42 29.93 -8.39
N LYS A 120 -0.40 30.19 -7.08
CA LYS A 120 -1.34 31.10 -6.40
C LYS A 120 -0.84 32.54 -6.31
N GLY A 121 0.31 32.86 -6.93
CA GLY A 121 0.90 34.19 -6.92
C GLY A 121 1.63 34.55 -5.62
N ILE A 122 1.92 33.57 -4.75
CA ILE A 122 2.70 33.78 -3.54
C ILE A 122 4.18 33.67 -3.90
N GLU A 123 4.91 34.76 -3.73
CA GLU A 123 6.36 34.79 -3.95
C GLU A 123 7.11 34.17 -2.78
N ILE A 124 8.12 33.35 -3.10
CA ILE A 124 9.04 32.75 -2.13
C ILE A 124 10.45 33.19 -2.52
N SER A 125 11.12 33.88 -1.60
CA SER A 125 12.49 34.39 -1.79
C SER A 125 13.57 33.33 -1.62
N GLY A 126 13.27 32.23 -0.90
CA GLY A 126 14.18 31.11 -0.67
C GLY A 126 13.99 29.91 -1.61
N SER A 127 14.74 28.84 -1.33
CA SER A 127 14.68 27.54 -1.99
C SER A 127 13.77 26.54 -1.26
N ALA A 128 13.30 25.51 -1.99
CA ALA A 128 12.71 24.34 -1.36
C ALA A 128 13.81 23.45 -0.78
N GLU A 129 13.70 23.14 0.52
CA GLU A 129 14.67 22.33 1.26
C GLU A 129 13.94 21.37 2.20
N LYS A 130 14.62 20.29 2.59
CA LYS A 130 14.17 19.40 3.66
C LYS A 130 14.83 19.81 4.98
N GLY A 131 14.08 19.73 6.07
CA GLY A 131 14.60 20.09 7.39
C GLY A 131 13.65 19.68 8.50
N LYS A 132 14.05 20.00 9.73
CA LYS A 132 13.17 19.93 10.90
C LYS A 132 12.62 21.33 11.16
N ALA A 133 11.32 21.40 11.48
CA ALA A 133 10.74 22.64 11.96
C ALA A 133 11.45 23.07 13.26
N PRO A 134 11.72 24.38 13.47
CA PRO A 134 12.22 24.87 14.74
C PRO A 134 11.18 24.65 15.87
N ALA A 135 11.61 24.75 17.12
CA ALA A 135 10.71 24.54 18.27
C ALA A 135 9.59 25.59 18.34
N GLU A 136 9.89 26.83 17.96
CA GLU A 136 8.94 27.94 17.93
C GLU A 136 8.38 28.10 16.51
N VAL A 137 7.22 27.49 16.27
CA VAL A 137 6.47 27.62 15.02
C VAL A 137 5.03 28.03 15.29
N SER A 138 4.47 28.85 14.39
CA SER A 138 3.03 29.09 14.36
C SER A 138 2.37 28.12 13.40
N GLU A 139 1.38 27.36 13.89
CA GLU A 139 0.57 26.51 13.03
C GLU A 139 -0.29 27.37 12.11
N ILE A 140 -0.11 27.20 10.80
CA ILE A 140 -0.88 27.94 9.78
C ILE A 140 -2.17 27.19 9.42
N ASN A 141 -2.16 25.86 9.53
CA ASN A 141 -3.31 25.02 9.23
C ASN A 141 -3.14 23.61 9.82
N TYR A 142 -4.27 22.97 10.16
CA TYR A 142 -4.33 21.57 10.56
C TYR A 142 -5.48 20.87 9.83
N SER A 143 -5.19 19.69 9.30
CA SER A 143 -6.20 18.81 8.71
C SER A 143 -5.85 17.37 9.02
N SER A 144 -6.86 16.57 9.34
CA SER A 144 -6.71 15.15 9.62
C SER A 144 -7.63 14.30 8.76
N LEU A 145 -7.27 13.04 8.58
CA LEU A 145 -8.14 12.00 8.05
C LEU A 145 -8.43 11.01 9.16
N PRO A 146 -9.69 10.54 9.32
CA PRO A 146 -10.00 9.49 10.27
C PRO A 146 -9.18 8.23 9.98
N ILE A 147 -8.61 7.62 11.02
CA ILE A 147 -7.80 6.40 10.88
C ILE A 147 -8.58 5.26 10.20
N LEU A 148 -9.88 5.16 10.46
CA LEU A 148 -10.78 4.17 9.85
C LEU A 148 -10.79 4.26 8.32
N LYS A 149 -10.63 5.46 7.75
CA LYS A 149 -10.52 5.61 6.30
C LYS A 149 -9.23 5.02 5.75
N VAL A 150 -8.12 5.25 6.45
CA VAL A 150 -6.81 4.66 6.10
C VAL A 150 -6.86 3.14 6.26
N MET A 151 -7.46 2.65 7.34
CA MET A 151 -7.65 1.21 7.57
C MET A 151 -8.55 0.58 6.52
N SER A 152 -9.64 1.24 6.10
CA SER A 152 -10.49 0.77 5.00
C SER A 152 -9.72 0.67 3.68
N ASP A 153 -8.93 1.69 3.34
CA ASP A 153 -8.07 1.64 2.15
C ASP A 153 -7.05 0.48 2.23
N ILE A 154 -6.46 0.24 3.39
CA ILE A 154 -5.54 -0.88 3.64
C ILE A 154 -6.26 -2.22 3.50
N ASN A 155 -7.38 -2.41 4.20
CA ASN A 155 -8.02 -3.69 4.35
C ASN A 155 -8.77 -4.10 3.08
N LYS A 156 -9.55 -3.19 2.48
CA LYS A 156 -10.30 -3.48 1.25
C LYS A 156 -9.37 -3.70 0.06
N ASN A 157 -8.35 -2.85 -0.12
CA ASN A 157 -7.48 -2.89 -1.31
C ASN A 157 -6.17 -3.64 -1.09
N SER A 158 -5.91 -4.16 0.12
CA SER A 158 -4.62 -4.72 0.51
C SER A 158 -3.46 -3.75 0.26
N ASP A 159 -3.61 -2.50 0.72
CA ASP A 159 -2.67 -1.45 0.39
C ASP A 159 -1.36 -1.49 1.19
N ASN A 160 -0.36 -2.11 0.59
CA ASN A 160 0.95 -2.30 1.22
C ASN A 160 1.62 -0.98 1.64
N PHE A 161 1.54 0.07 0.81
CA PHE A 161 2.23 1.32 1.11
C PHE A 161 1.61 2.02 2.32
N LEU A 162 0.27 2.04 2.40
CA LEU A 162 -0.42 2.60 3.55
C LEU A 162 -0.22 1.75 4.80
N ALA A 163 -0.15 0.43 4.68
CA ALA A 163 0.15 -0.47 5.79
C ALA A 163 1.54 -0.18 6.39
N GLU A 164 2.57 0.01 5.55
CA GLU A 164 3.90 0.41 6.03
C GLU A 164 3.92 1.80 6.70
N CYS A 165 3.12 2.74 6.20
CA CYS A 165 2.99 4.06 6.82
C CYS A 165 2.32 3.95 8.19
N LEU A 166 1.23 3.18 8.29
CA LEU A 166 0.51 2.97 9.55
C LEU A 166 1.38 2.23 10.56
N PHE A 167 2.08 1.18 10.15
CA PHE A 167 2.99 0.40 11.00
C PHE A 167 4.05 1.30 11.63
N LYS A 168 4.72 2.14 10.85
CA LYS A 168 5.70 3.09 11.39
C LYS A 168 5.08 4.20 12.24
N THR A 169 3.83 4.56 11.96
CA THR A 169 3.08 5.52 12.80
C THR A 169 2.81 4.92 14.18
N VAL A 170 2.42 3.65 14.25
CA VAL A 170 2.29 2.90 15.51
C VAL A 170 3.64 2.85 16.23
N GLY A 171 4.73 2.54 15.53
CA GLY A 171 6.06 2.54 16.13
C GLY A 171 6.49 3.91 16.67
N ALA A 172 6.15 5.00 15.99
CA ALA A 172 6.41 6.35 16.47
C ALA A 172 5.63 6.66 17.75
N PHE A 173 4.34 6.31 17.77
CA PHE A 173 3.48 6.53 18.93
C PHE A 173 3.94 5.71 20.15
N TYR A 174 4.26 4.44 19.94
CA TYR A 174 4.71 3.53 20.99
C TYR A 174 6.04 3.98 21.62
N SER A 175 7.01 4.40 20.80
CA SER A 175 8.35 4.76 21.28
C SER A 175 8.49 6.21 21.73
N GLY A 176 7.60 7.11 21.30
CA GLY A 176 7.81 8.56 21.41
C GLY A 176 8.92 9.11 20.49
N GLU A 177 9.50 8.25 19.65
CA GLU A 177 10.62 8.54 18.76
C GLU A 177 10.19 8.55 17.28
N GLN A 178 11.12 8.82 16.37
CA GLN A 178 10.84 8.69 14.95
C GLN A 178 10.47 7.24 14.57
N GLY A 179 9.25 7.08 14.07
CA GLY A 179 8.70 5.81 13.60
C GLY A 179 9.60 5.06 12.62
N ASN A 180 9.87 3.80 12.95
CA ASN A 180 10.66 2.87 12.16
C ASN A 180 10.18 1.43 12.42
N SER A 181 10.63 0.47 11.61
CA SER A 181 10.16 -0.92 11.73
C SER A 181 10.56 -1.56 13.05
N PHE A 182 11.72 -1.21 13.63
CA PHE A 182 12.12 -1.75 14.93
C PHE A 182 11.10 -1.39 16.02
N TYR A 183 10.77 -0.10 16.18
CA TYR A 183 9.78 0.32 17.18
C TYR A 183 8.37 -0.18 16.86
N ALA A 184 8.01 -0.27 15.59
CA ALA A 184 6.71 -0.79 15.17
C ALA A 184 6.56 -2.30 15.48
N THR A 185 7.60 -3.09 15.21
CA THR A 185 7.67 -4.50 15.59
C THR A 185 7.55 -4.67 17.11
N GLN A 186 8.29 -3.88 17.89
CA GLN A 186 8.19 -3.94 19.36
C GLN A 186 6.77 -3.61 19.84
N ALA A 187 6.13 -2.59 19.26
CA ALA A 187 4.77 -2.21 19.60
C ALA A 187 3.77 -3.36 19.34
N VAL A 188 3.84 -3.99 18.17
CA VAL A 188 2.93 -5.09 17.81
C VAL A 188 3.17 -6.32 18.67
N LEU A 189 4.42 -6.74 18.85
CA LEU A 189 4.74 -7.93 19.65
C LEU A 189 4.38 -7.72 21.12
N THR A 190 4.66 -6.54 21.68
CA THR A 190 4.24 -6.20 23.06
C THR A 190 2.73 -6.31 23.20
N TYR A 191 1.96 -5.76 22.26
CA TYR A 191 0.50 -5.84 22.29
C TYR A 191 -0.01 -7.29 22.23
N VAL A 192 0.55 -8.09 21.32
CA VAL A 192 0.17 -9.50 21.14
C VAL A 192 0.51 -10.33 22.39
N ASP A 193 1.65 -10.06 23.02
CA ASP A 193 2.07 -10.67 24.29
C ASP A 193 1.15 -10.29 25.45
N GLU A 194 0.87 -8.99 25.63
CA GLU A 194 0.01 -8.47 26.70
C GLU A 194 -1.42 -9.02 26.62
N LYS A 195 -1.89 -9.32 25.41
CA LYS A 195 -3.21 -9.92 25.17
C LYS A 195 -3.22 -11.44 25.23
N GLY A 196 -2.07 -12.09 25.42
CA GLY A 196 -1.97 -13.56 25.45
C GLY A 196 -2.31 -14.20 24.09
N ILE A 197 -2.15 -13.46 23.00
CA ILE A 197 -2.40 -13.92 21.62
C ILE A 197 -1.11 -14.48 20.99
N ASN A 198 0.05 -14.25 21.62
CA ASN A 198 1.32 -14.70 21.08
C ASN A 198 1.42 -16.22 21.01
N ASP A 199 2.00 -16.71 19.92
CA ASP A 199 2.32 -18.11 19.70
C ASP A 199 3.81 -18.26 19.33
N VAL A 200 4.36 -19.43 19.62
CA VAL A 200 5.77 -19.73 19.35
C VAL A 200 6.04 -19.61 17.85
N GLY A 201 7.03 -18.77 17.49
CA GLY A 201 7.39 -18.50 16.10
C GLY A 201 6.72 -17.26 15.51
N THR A 202 5.93 -16.50 16.27
CA THR A 202 5.40 -15.22 15.80
C THR A 202 6.54 -14.23 15.53
N SER A 203 6.60 -13.72 14.31
CA SER A 203 7.55 -12.72 13.83
C SER A 203 6.82 -11.69 12.98
N VAL A 204 6.99 -10.42 13.31
CA VAL A 204 6.43 -9.29 12.58
C VAL A 204 7.57 -8.34 12.22
N VAL A 205 7.85 -8.21 10.93
CA VAL A 205 8.98 -7.37 10.45
C VAL A 205 8.53 -6.20 9.60
N ASP A 206 7.32 -6.27 9.04
CA ASP A 206 6.70 -5.20 8.27
C ASP A 206 5.19 -5.11 8.52
N GLY A 207 4.57 -4.02 8.06
CA GLY A 207 3.14 -3.79 8.25
C GLY A 207 2.26 -4.39 7.17
N SER A 208 2.84 -4.62 5.99
CA SER A 208 2.11 -5.03 4.79
C SER A 208 1.98 -6.55 4.62
N GLY A 209 2.81 -7.33 5.31
CA GLY A 209 2.88 -8.79 5.12
C GLY A 209 3.60 -9.19 3.83
N ILE A 210 4.34 -8.28 3.16
CA ILE A 210 5.11 -8.64 1.96
C ILE A 210 6.34 -9.47 2.33
N SER A 211 6.96 -9.14 3.47
CA SER A 211 8.14 -9.84 3.93
C SER A 211 7.84 -11.31 4.24
N ARG A 212 8.75 -12.19 3.82
CA ARG A 212 8.74 -13.64 4.09
C ARG A 212 9.18 -13.96 5.51
N PHE A 213 9.79 -13.01 6.21
CA PHE A 213 10.12 -13.15 7.62
C PHE A 213 8.95 -12.79 8.56
N ASN A 214 7.78 -12.44 8.01
CA ASN A 214 6.55 -12.42 8.79
C ASN A 214 6.07 -13.86 8.98
N GLU A 215 5.94 -14.28 10.22
CA GLU A 215 5.45 -15.60 10.62
C GLU A 215 4.36 -15.39 11.68
N ILE A 216 3.20 -15.99 11.49
CA ILE A 216 2.07 -15.89 12.42
C ILE A 216 1.21 -17.15 12.30
N THR A 217 0.64 -17.62 13.40
CA THR A 217 -0.25 -18.78 13.39
C THR A 217 -1.70 -18.35 13.20
N THR A 218 -2.53 -19.27 12.69
CA THR A 218 -3.97 -19.03 12.59
C THR A 218 -4.60 -18.83 13.97
N ALA A 219 -4.07 -19.46 15.02
CA ALA A 219 -4.49 -19.26 16.39
C ALA A 219 -4.25 -17.82 16.86
N SER A 220 -3.07 -17.23 16.58
CA SER A 220 -2.82 -15.83 16.89
C SER A 220 -3.74 -14.87 16.11
N ILE A 221 -4.03 -15.14 14.83
CA ILE A 221 -4.98 -14.32 14.07
C ILE A 221 -6.40 -14.43 14.65
N VAL A 222 -6.86 -15.64 14.96
CA VAL A 222 -8.19 -15.86 15.56
C VAL A 222 -8.27 -15.19 16.93
N GLY A 223 -7.25 -15.33 17.77
CA GLY A 223 -7.21 -14.66 19.08
C GLY A 223 -7.26 -13.13 18.96
N LEU A 224 -6.58 -12.55 17.97
CA LEU A 224 -6.67 -11.11 17.68
C LEU A 224 -8.09 -10.70 17.26
N LEU A 225 -8.69 -11.44 16.34
CA LEU A 225 -10.06 -11.16 15.88
C LEU A 225 -11.08 -11.37 17.00
N GLU A 226 -10.85 -12.32 17.91
CA GLU A 226 -11.69 -12.54 19.10
C GLU A 226 -11.61 -11.35 20.05
N GLN A 227 -10.41 -10.84 20.34
CA GLN A 227 -10.25 -9.62 21.15
C GLN A 227 -10.94 -8.41 20.53
N ILE A 228 -10.96 -8.30 19.20
CA ILE A 228 -11.69 -7.24 18.50
C ILE A 228 -13.20 -7.47 18.60
N TYR A 229 -13.67 -8.70 18.39
CA TYR A 229 -15.09 -9.07 18.40
C TYR A 229 -15.78 -8.78 19.74
N ILE A 230 -15.11 -9.03 20.87
CA ILE A 230 -15.68 -8.81 22.20
C ILE A 230 -15.76 -7.33 22.61
N ASP A 231 -15.03 -6.43 21.93
CA ASP A 231 -15.12 -4.99 22.13
C ASP A 231 -16.04 -4.39 21.05
N GLU A 232 -17.31 -4.17 21.39
CA GLU A 232 -18.34 -3.76 20.44
C GLU A 232 -17.99 -2.47 19.65
N ASN A 233 -17.31 -1.52 20.28
CA ASN A 233 -16.91 -0.29 19.58
C ASN A 233 -15.78 -0.59 18.58
N LEU A 234 -14.77 -1.33 19.01
CA LEU A 234 -13.64 -1.70 18.16
C LEU A 234 -14.07 -2.65 17.03
N TYR A 235 -14.98 -3.58 17.31
CA TYR A 235 -15.55 -4.50 16.35
C TYR A 235 -16.24 -3.74 15.21
N ASN A 236 -17.19 -2.88 15.53
CA ASN A 236 -17.93 -2.13 14.51
C ASN A 236 -17.01 -1.27 13.65
N ASP A 237 -16.04 -0.60 14.27
CA ASP A 237 -15.06 0.21 13.56
C ASP A 237 -14.19 -0.64 12.63
N TYR A 238 -13.60 -1.74 13.12
CA TYR A 238 -12.72 -2.62 12.35
C TYR A 238 -13.47 -3.40 11.26
N TYR A 239 -14.60 -4.00 11.60
CA TYR A 239 -15.44 -4.80 10.71
C TYR A 239 -15.82 -4.03 9.44
N ASN A 240 -16.19 -2.76 9.60
CA ASN A 240 -16.56 -1.89 8.48
C ASN A 240 -15.37 -1.50 7.56
N THR A 241 -14.13 -1.78 7.99
CA THR A 241 -12.96 -1.59 7.13
C THR A 241 -12.65 -2.80 6.26
N LEU A 242 -13.19 -3.97 6.56
CA LEU A 242 -12.86 -5.22 5.87
C LEU A 242 -13.49 -5.29 4.47
N ALA A 243 -12.89 -6.09 3.59
CA ALA A 243 -13.50 -6.39 2.29
C ALA A 243 -14.72 -7.29 2.49
N ILE A 244 -15.74 -7.11 1.67
CA ILE A 244 -16.99 -7.87 1.72
C ILE A 244 -17.02 -8.87 0.58
N MET A 245 -17.23 -10.14 0.89
CA MET A 245 -17.23 -11.22 -0.10
C MET A 245 -18.33 -11.06 -1.13
N GLY A 246 -17.95 -11.06 -2.41
CA GLY A 246 -18.86 -10.87 -3.54
C GLY A 246 -19.17 -9.41 -3.88
N GLU A 247 -18.80 -8.46 -3.02
CA GLU A 247 -19.18 -7.05 -3.18
C GLU A 247 -18.00 -6.12 -3.46
N ASP A 248 -16.93 -6.16 -2.67
CA ASP A 248 -15.88 -5.15 -2.75
C ASP A 248 -14.46 -5.62 -2.39
N GLY A 249 -13.52 -4.70 -2.65
CA GLY A 249 -12.11 -4.89 -2.35
C GLY A 249 -11.54 -6.15 -3.00
N THR A 250 -10.62 -6.80 -2.29
CA THR A 250 -9.97 -8.05 -2.76
C THR A 250 -10.87 -9.29 -2.76
N LEU A 251 -12.12 -9.17 -2.31
CA LEU A 251 -13.10 -10.26 -2.26
C LEU A 251 -14.25 -10.07 -3.25
N ASP A 252 -14.22 -9.00 -4.06
CA ASP A 252 -15.31 -8.59 -4.92
C ASP A 252 -15.79 -9.71 -5.86
N ASP A 253 -14.88 -10.44 -6.48
CA ASP A 253 -15.20 -11.49 -7.46
C ASP A 253 -15.39 -12.89 -6.84
N ARG A 254 -15.26 -13.04 -5.50
CA ARG A 254 -15.31 -14.33 -4.80
C ARG A 254 -16.72 -14.66 -4.31
N LEU A 255 -17.13 -15.93 -4.47
CA LEU A 255 -18.43 -16.47 -4.02
C LEU A 255 -19.69 -15.65 -4.39
N ARG A 256 -19.63 -14.83 -5.46
CA ARG A 256 -20.81 -14.14 -5.99
C ARG A 256 -21.91 -15.14 -6.37
N ARG A 257 -23.16 -14.75 -6.13
CA ARG A 257 -24.37 -15.54 -6.42
C ARG A 257 -24.39 -16.89 -5.69
N THR A 258 -23.77 -16.95 -4.52
CA THR A 258 -23.86 -18.09 -3.59
C THR A 258 -24.52 -17.63 -2.29
N GLY A 259 -24.86 -18.56 -1.39
CA GLY A 259 -25.40 -18.20 -0.08
C GLY A 259 -24.45 -17.36 0.77
N ALA A 260 -23.13 -17.55 0.60
CA ALA A 260 -22.10 -16.84 1.37
C ALA A 260 -21.77 -15.44 0.83
N GLU A 261 -22.39 -15.00 -0.28
CA GLU A 261 -22.27 -13.61 -0.76
C GLU A 261 -22.71 -12.65 0.34
N SER A 262 -21.93 -11.58 0.55
CA SER A 262 -22.14 -10.55 1.59
C SER A 262 -22.04 -11.02 3.05
N ASN A 263 -21.83 -12.31 3.31
CA ASN A 263 -21.82 -12.88 4.65
C ASN A 263 -20.41 -13.05 5.25
N PHE A 264 -19.35 -12.95 4.43
CA PHE A 264 -17.97 -12.97 4.89
C PHE A 264 -17.32 -11.58 4.75
N HIS A 265 -16.81 -11.07 5.87
CA HIS A 265 -16.04 -9.83 5.94
C HIS A 265 -14.61 -10.15 6.38
N GLY A 266 -13.62 -9.84 5.54
CA GLY A 266 -12.25 -10.20 5.89
C GLY A 266 -11.15 -9.59 5.04
N LYS A 267 -9.95 -10.13 5.27
CA LYS A 267 -8.71 -9.74 4.63
C LYS A 267 -8.11 -10.92 3.88
N THR A 268 -7.65 -10.66 2.67
CA THR A 268 -6.88 -11.62 1.87
C THR A 268 -5.38 -11.44 2.03
N GLY A 269 -4.63 -12.51 1.82
CA GLY A 269 -3.18 -12.52 1.62
C GLY A 269 -2.82 -13.33 0.37
N THR A 270 -1.86 -12.85 -0.44
CA THR A 270 -1.37 -13.62 -1.59
C THR A 270 0.08 -13.26 -1.88
N LEU A 271 0.96 -14.24 -1.73
CA LEU A 271 2.34 -14.20 -2.20
C LEU A 271 2.62 -15.43 -3.08
N ARG A 272 3.80 -15.50 -3.68
CA ARG A 272 4.20 -16.71 -4.39
C ARG A 272 4.26 -17.88 -3.41
N GLY A 273 3.45 -18.91 -3.61
CA GLY A 273 3.41 -20.11 -2.77
C GLY A 273 2.66 -19.94 -1.45
N VAL A 274 1.93 -18.83 -1.24
CA VAL A 274 1.14 -18.60 -0.03
C VAL A 274 -0.18 -17.92 -0.39
N THR A 275 -1.29 -18.41 0.17
CA THR A 275 -2.57 -17.68 0.23
C THR A 275 -3.10 -17.67 1.65
N ALA A 276 -3.85 -16.64 1.98
CA ALA A 276 -4.51 -16.52 3.27
C ALA A 276 -5.85 -15.81 3.14
N LEU A 277 -6.79 -16.18 4.00
CA LEU A 277 -8.08 -15.55 4.18
C LEU A 277 -8.41 -15.54 5.68
N SER A 278 -8.72 -14.39 6.25
CA SER A 278 -9.12 -14.29 7.65
C SER A 278 -10.17 -13.22 7.87
N GLY A 279 -11.12 -13.45 8.77
CA GLY A 279 -12.23 -12.54 8.98
C GLY A 279 -13.39 -13.16 9.75
N TYR A 280 -14.56 -12.55 9.59
CA TYR A 280 -15.81 -12.91 10.24
C TYR A 280 -16.79 -13.45 9.19
N LEU A 281 -17.49 -14.52 9.53
CA LEU A 281 -18.56 -15.12 8.72
C LEU A 281 -19.83 -15.18 9.56
N THR A 282 -20.92 -14.61 9.05
CA THR A 282 -22.26 -14.92 9.57
C THR A 282 -22.83 -16.09 8.79
N THR A 283 -23.17 -17.18 9.48
CA THR A 283 -23.62 -18.43 8.85
C THR A 283 -25.08 -18.37 8.40
N SER A 284 -25.53 -19.37 7.65
CA SER A 284 -26.94 -19.48 7.26
C SER A 284 -27.88 -19.72 8.46
N GLY A 285 -27.37 -20.32 9.53
CA GLY A 285 -28.04 -20.45 10.83
C GLY A 285 -28.06 -19.16 11.66
N GLY A 286 -27.28 -18.14 11.29
CA GLY A 286 -27.13 -16.88 12.01
C GLY A 286 -26.07 -16.90 13.11
N GLU A 287 -25.16 -17.88 13.09
CA GLU A 287 -24.00 -17.92 13.98
C GLU A 287 -22.86 -17.05 13.44
N ASP A 288 -22.11 -16.39 14.32
CA ASP A 288 -20.90 -15.67 13.94
C ASP A 288 -19.68 -16.57 14.13
N LEU A 289 -18.90 -16.76 13.07
CA LEU A 289 -17.65 -17.51 13.08
C LEU A 289 -16.47 -16.59 12.81
N ILE A 290 -15.38 -16.80 13.56
CA ILE A 290 -14.07 -16.22 13.26
C ILE A 290 -13.26 -17.26 12.49
N ILE A 291 -12.82 -16.90 11.28
CA ILE A 291 -12.13 -17.80 10.37
C ILE A 291 -10.72 -17.29 10.12
N SER A 292 -9.73 -18.19 10.18
CA SER A 292 -8.40 -17.95 9.64
C SER A 292 -7.89 -19.17 8.89
N ILE A 293 -7.57 -18.98 7.62
CA ILE A 293 -7.03 -19.98 6.70
C ILE A 293 -5.70 -19.45 6.17
N ILE A 294 -4.62 -20.19 6.36
CA ILE A 294 -3.31 -19.92 5.76
C ILE A 294 -2.86 -21.21 5.06
N MET A 295 -2.50 -21.08 3.78
CA MET A 295 -2.02 -22.20 2.98
C MET A 295 -0.68 -21.86 2.33
N GLU A 296 0.33 -22.65 2.65
CA GLU A 296 1.61 -22.67 1.94
C GLU A 296 1.66 -23.83 0.95
N PHE A 297 2.20 -23.58 -0.24
CA PHE A 297 2.19 -24.56 -1.32
C PHE A 297 3.37 -24.42 -2.28
N LYS A 298 3.79 -25.56 -2.84
CA LYS A 298 4.84 -25.66 -3.86
C LYS A 298 4.30 -25.91 -5.27
N GLU A 299 3.11 -26.50 -5.36
CA GLU A 299 2.44 -26.84 -6.61
C GLU A 299 1.12 -26.08 -6.75
N LYS A 300 0.62 -25.98 -7.98
CA LYS A 300 -0.56 -25.17 -8.35
C LYS A 300 -0.38 -23.67 -8.10
N GLY A 301 -1.30 -22.88 -8.64
CA GLY A 301 -1.30 -21.42 -8.50
C GLY A 301 -2.11 -20.96 -7.27
N SER A 302 -2.01 -19.68 -6.95
CA SER A 302 -2.81 -19.05 -5.90
C SER A 302 -4.32 -19.16 -6.16
N GLY A 303 -4.76 -19.14 -7.43
CA GLY A 303 -6.18 -19.31 -7.77
C GLY A 303 -6.76 -20.62 -7.26
N TYR A 304 -6.04 -21.74 -7.45
CA TYR A 304 -6.47 -23.06 -6.95
C TYR A 304 -6.65 -23.09 -5.43
N HIS A 305 -5.76 -22.44 -4.68
CA HIS A 305 -5.83 -22.40 -3.23
C HIS A 305 -6.91 -21.43 -2.74
N LYS A 306 -7.13 -20.31 -3.44
CA LYS A 306 -8.29 -19.44 -3.19
C LYS A 306 -9.62 -20.15 -3.43
N ASP A 307 -9.71 -21.03 -4.43
CA ASP A 307 -10.91 -21.86 -4.64
C ASP A 307 -11.14 -22.84 -3.47
N ILE A 308 -10.08 -23.28 -2.79
CA ILE A 308 -10.18 -24.11 -1.58
C ILE A 308 -10.67 -23.27 -0.40
N GLU A 309 -10.11 -22.08 -0.19
CA GLU A 309 -10.61 -21.12 0.82
C GLU A 309 -12.11 -20.86 0.63
N ASP A 310 -12.54 -20.59 -0.60
CA ASP A 310 -13.94 -20.33 -0.96
C ASP A 310 -14.84 -21.53 -0.64
N LYS A 311 -14.39 -22.76 -0.94
CA LYS A 311 -15.13 -23.98 -0.59
C LYS A 311 -15.25 -24.18 0.91
N ILE A 312 -14.21 -23.85 1.68
CA ILE A 312 -14.24 -23.94 3.14
C ILE A 312 -15.25 -22.92 3.69
N VAL A 313 -15.19 -21.66 3.26
CA VAL A 313 -16.13 -20.62 3.69
C VAL A 313 -17.57 -20.99 3.35
N LEU A 314 -17.84 -21.44 2.12
CA LEU A 314 -19.17 -21.85 1.71
C LEU A 314 -19.67 -23.04 2.53
N HIS A 315 -18.81 -24.04 2.78
CA HIS A 315 -19.19 -25.18 3.61
C HIS A 315 -19.54 -24.77 5.04
N LEU A 316 -18.74 -23.90 5.66
CA LEU A 316 -19.01 -23.38 7.00
C LEU A 316 -20.31 -22.57 7.04
N PHE A 317 -20.57 -21.75 6.02
CA PHE A 317 -21.81 -20.98 5.91
C PHE A 317 -23.06 -21.88 5.86
N GLU A 318 -22.99 -22.99 5.13
CA GLU A 318 -24.15 -23.87 4.89
C GLU A 318 -24.42 -24.88 6.02
N ASN A 319 -23.42 -25.16 6.88
CA ASN A 319 -23.48 -26.29 7.84
C ASN A 319 -23.42 -25.87 9.31
N PHE A 320 -23.32 -24.57 9.56
CA PHE A 320 -23.49 -23.90 10.84
C PHE A 320 -24.50 -22.76 10.64
#